data_AF-A0A9X7YN98-F1
#
_entry.id   AF-A0A9X7YN98-F1
#
_cell.length_a   1.000
_cell.length_b   1.000
_cell.length_c   1.000
_cell.angle_alpha   90.00
_cell.angle_beta   90.00
_cell.angle_gamma   90.00
#
_symmetry.space_group_name_H-M   'P 1'
#
loop_
_entity.id
_entity.type
_entity.pdbx_description
1 polymer ?
#
loop_
_entity_poly.entity_id
_entity_poly.type
_entity_poly.pdbx_seq_one_letter_code
_entity_poly.pdbx_strand_id
1 'polypeptide(L)'
;MSNARIVKKLHSRYLADFFIECSQDPEWEKKLRELKIEDKLNTAEAGFPEDFQAFFPETNGMDLEYSVERVTLADVPRAASCWWPVEENTHYYMAYPTQFPQTSIYMAIDFTDGHEHCC
;
A
#
# COMPACT_ATOMS: atom_id res chain seq x y z
N MET A 1 -9.75 -24.98 11.08
CA MET A 1 -9.63 -24.37 9.74
C MET A 1 -10.54 -23.15 9.69
N SER A 2 -9.97 -21.95 9.74
CA SER A 2 -10.73 -20.72 9.52
C SER A 2 -11.32 -20.75 8.11
N ASN A 3 -12.57 -20.31 7.95
CA ASN A 3 -13.24 -20.27 6.65
C ASN A 3 -12.49 -19.27 5.75
N ALA A 4 -11.96 -19.71 4.61
CA ALA A 4 -11.18 -18.87 3.68
C ALA A 4 -11.90 -17.57 3.29
N ARG A 5 -13.24 -17.58 3.26
CA ARG A 5 -14.05 -16.39 3.02
C ARG A 5 -13.93 -15.35 4.12
N ILE A 6 -13.84 -15.78 5.38
CA ILE A 6 -13.68 -14.89 6.54
C ILE A 6 -12.27 -14.29 6.52
N VAL A 7 -11.25 -15.10 6.24
CA VAL A 7 -9.86 -14.63 6.13
C VAL A 7 -9.74 -13.58 5.02
N LYS A 8 -10.25 -13.85 3.82
CA LYS A 8 -10.29 -12.88 2.72
C LYS A 8 -10.98 -11.57 3.14
N LYS A 9 -12.08 -11.65 3.90
CA LYS A 9 -12.80 -10.46 4.39
C LYS A 9 -11.97 -9.64 5.37
N LEU A 10 -11.18 -10.29 6.24
CA LEU A 10 -10.27 -9.59 7.16
C LEU A 10 -9.19 -8.83 6.38
N HIS A 11 -8.50 -9.49 5.45
CA HIS A 11 -7.52 -8.81 4.60
C HIS A 11 -8.12 -7.63 3.85
N SER A 12 -9.27 -7.84 3.21
CA SER A 12 -9.92 -6.79 2.41
C SER A 12 -10.38 -5.60 3.27
N ARG A 13 -10.67 -5.83 4.56
CA ARG A 13 -11.11 -4.78 5.47
C ARG A 13 -10.00 -3.80 5.80
N TYR A 14 -8.78 -4.29 6.04
CA TYR A 14 -7.66 -3.48 6.53
C TYR A 14 -6.66 -3.09 5.43
N LEU A 15 -6.84 -3.59 4.20
CA LEU A 15 -5.91 -3.33 3.09
C LEU A 15 -5.79 -1.83 2.77
N ALA A 16 -6.91 -1.09 2.76
CA ALA A 16 -6.90 0.34 2.46
C ALA A 16 -6.20 1.13 3.58
N ASP A 17 -6.51 0.82 4.84
CA ASP A 17 -5.85 1.44 5.99
C ASP A 17 -4.35 1.17 5.96
N PHE A 18 -3.95 -0.10 5.80
CA PHE A 18 -2.54 -0.48 5.63
C PHE A 18 -1.84 0.35 4.54
N PHE A 19 -2.47 0.46 3.37
CA PHE A 19 -1.83 1.14 2.24
C PHE A 19 -1.68 2.66 2.48
N ILE A 20 -2.66 3.27 3.15
CA ILE A 20 -2.58 4.67 3.58
C ILE A 20 -1.44 4.84 4.60
N GLU A 21 -1.37 3.98 5.61
CA GLU A 21 -0.30 4.05 6.62
C GLU A 21 1.09 3.89 5.98
N CYS A 22 1.25 3.00 4.99
CA CYS A 22 2.52 2.89 4.24
C CYS A 22 2.94 4.21 3.56
N SER A 23 1.99 5.06 3.18
CA SER A 23 2.29 6.35 2.55
C SER A 23 2.63 7.47 3.54
N GLN A 24 2.33 7.27 4.82
CA GLN A 24 2.50 8.28 5.88
C GLN A 24 3.62 7.92 6.86
N ASP A 25 3.91 6.64 7.02
CA ASP A 25 5.01 6.14 7.85
C ASP A 25 6.36 6.49 7.19
N PRO A 26 7.26 7.22 7.88
CA PRO A 26 8.51 7.70 7.27
C PRO A 26 9.45 6.58 6.79
N GLU A 27 9.45 5.42 7.46
CA GLU A 27 10.28 4.30 7.02
C GLU A 27 9.72 3.65 5.76
N TRP A 28 8.40 3.46 5.72
CA TRP A 28 7.71 2.89 4.57
C TRP A 28 7.73 3.83 3.38
N GLU A 29 7.52 5.13 3.57
CA GLU A 29 7.66 6.13 2.51
C GLU A 29 9.04 6.00 1.85
N LYS A 30 10.11 5.92 2.63
CA LYS A 30 11.47 5.73 2.10
C LYS A 30 11.59 4.44 1.29
N LYS A 31 11.09 3.31 1.83
CA LYS A 31 11.11 2.01 1.13
C LYS A 31 10.32 2.05 -0.18
N LEU A 32 9.16 2.73 -0.19
CA LEU A 32 8.33 2.92 -1.37
C LEU A 32 9.01 3.77 -2.45
N ARG A 33 9.68 4.85 -2.05
CA ARG A 33 10.46 5.71 -2.96
C ARG A 33 11.60 4.96 -3.63
N GLU A 34 12.29 4.10 -2.88
CA GLU A 34 13.41 3.27 -3.37
C GLU A 34 12.94 2.08 -4.24
N LEU A 35 11.65 1.73 -4.17
CA LEU A 35 11.06 0.65 -4.95
C LEU A 35 11.12 0.96 -6.45
N LYS A 36 11.61 0.03 -7.27
CA LYS A 36 11.61 0.15 -8.73
C LYS A 36 10.33 -0.42 -9.31
N ILE A 37 10.01 -0.04 -10.55
CA ILE A 37 8.86 -0.60 -11.28
C ILE A 37 9.02 -2.13 -11.32
N GLU A 38 7.92 -2.86 -11.05
CA GLU A 38 7.86 -4.33 -10.95
C GLU A 38 8.56 -4.95 -9.72
N ASP A 39 9.23 -4.15 -8.88
CA ASP A 39 9.67 -4.60 -7.56
C ASP A 39 8.48 -4.60 -6.58
N LYS A 40 8.57 -5.48 -5.57
CA LYS A 40 7.58 -5.61 -4.50
C LYS A 40 8.21 -5.43 -3.13
N LEU A 41 7.44 -4.81 -2.24
CA LEU A 41 7.71 -4.73 -0.81
C LEU A 41 6.59 -5.48 -0.08
N ASN A 42 6.93 -6.37 0.85
CA ASN A 42 5.94 -7.18 1.53
C ASN A 42 6.11 -7.10 3.06
N THR A 43 5.00 -7.26 3.78
CA THR A 43 4.99 -7.14 5.24
C THR A 43 5.63 -8.35 5.94
N ALA A 44 5.80 -9.47 5.25
CA ALA A 44 6.48 -10.65 5.80
C ALA A 44 7.99 -10.40 6.01
N GLU A 45 8.62 -9.59 5.15
CA GLU A 45 10.02 -9.19 5.26
C GLU A 45 10.20 -7.83 5.95
N ALA A 46 9.34 -6.85 5.61
CA ALA A 46 9.50 -5.47 6.07
C ALA A 46 8.79 -5.16 7.41
N GLY A 47 7.99 -6.09 7.93
CA GLY A 47 7.05 -5.83 9.02
C GLY A 47 5.83 -5.02 8.56
N PHE A 48 5.00 -4.57 9.49
CA PHE A 48 3.95 -3.58 9.20
C PHE A 48 4.46 -2.17 9.52
N PRO A 49 3.86 -1.09 8.97
CA PRO A 49 4.05 0.27 9.48
C PRO A 49 3.77 0.32 10.99
N GLU A 50 4.53 1.10 11.74
CA GLU A 50 4.41 1.13 13.21
C GLU A 50 3.02 1.63 13.63
N ASP A 51 2.58 2.72 12.99
CA ASP A 51 1.29 3.35 13.26
C ASP A 51 0.11 2.44 12.90
N PHE A 52 0.23 1.62 11.85
CA PHE A 52 -0.81 0.65 11.49
C PHE A 52 -1.10 -0.33 12.64
N GLN A 53 -0.07 -0.86 13.28
CA GLN A 53 -0.26 -1.79 14.40
C GLN A 53 -0.74 -1.08 15.67
N ALA A 54 -0.39 0.20 15.85
CA ALA A 54 -0.88 1.02 16.96
C ALA A 54 -2.37 1.35 16.82
N PHE A 55 -2.84 1.68 15.61
CA PHE A 55 -4.24 1.97 15.34
C PHE A 55 -5.12 0.72 15.28
N PHE A 56 -4.57 -0.40 14.80
CA PHE A 56 -5.30 -1.67 14.64
C PHE A 56 -4.63 -2.81 15.40
N PRO A 57 -4.54 -2.73 16.74
CA PRO A 57 -3.87 -3.74 17.55
C PRO A 57 -4.54 -5.11 17.46
N GLU A 58 -5.82 -5.18 17.07
CA GLU A 58 -6.53 -6.45 16.86
C GLU A 58 -5.97 -7.26 15.67
N THR A 59 -5.27 -6.61 14.74
CA THR A 59 -4.63 -7.30 13.61
C THR A 59 -3.49 -8.19 14.06
N ASN A 60 -2.95 -7.96 15.27
CA ASN A 60 -1.95 -8.82 15.89
C ASN A 60 -2.55 -10.21 16.15
N GLY A 61 -2.00 -11.22 15.49
CA GLY A 61 -2.48 -12.60 15.54
C GLY A 61 -3.57 -12.96 14.52
N MET A 62 -3.85 -12.07 13.56
CA MET A 62 -4.70 -12.39 12.39
C MET A 62 -3.92 -12.94 11.19
N ASP A 63 -2.59 -13.06 11.31
CA ASP A 63 -1.67 -13.54 10.26
C ASP A 63 -1.89 -12.81 8.90
N LEU A 64 -2.12 -11.50 8.97
CA LEU A 64 -2.28 -10.66 7.79
C LEU A 64 -0.92 -10.45 7.11
N GLU A 65 -0.91 -10.55 5.79
CA GLU A 65 0.26 -10.28 4.95
C GLU A 65 -0.19 -9.49 3.72
N TYR A 66 0.52 -8.40 3.45
CA TYR A 66 0.27 -7.54 2.29
C TYR A 66 1.55 -7.34 1.50
N SER A 67 1.38 -7.04 0.22
CA SER A 67 2.43 -6.64 -0.68
C SER A 67 2.06 -5.33 -1.35
N VAL A 68 3.05 -4.48 -1.58
CA VAL A 68 2.96 -3.23 -2.33
C VAL A 68 3.96 -3.29 -3.48
N GLU A 69 3.49 -3.01 -4.69
CA GLU A 69 4.28 -3.02 -5.92
C GLU A 69 4.27 -1.65 -6.56
N ARG A 70 5.41 -1.23 -7.12
CA ARG A 70 5.45 -0.04 -7.96
C ARG A 70 5.06 -0.41 -9.38
N VAL A 71 4.06 0.28 -9.90
CA VAL A 71 3.48 0.00 -11.23
C VAL A 71 3.57 1.25 -12.10
N THR A 72 3.34 1.08 -13.41
CA THR A 72 3.18 2.23 -14.29
C THR A 72 1.72 2.63 -14.38
N LEU A 73 1.43 3.89 -14.78
CA LEU A 73 0.06 4.34 -15.01
C LEU A 73 -0.68 3.47 -16.04
N ALA A 74 0.04 2.85 -16.99
CA ALA A 74 -0.55 1.97 -18.00
C ALA A 74 -1.10 0.66 -17.39
N ASP A 75 -0.55 0.23 -16.27
CA ASP A 75 -0.97 -0.99 -15.54
C ASP A 75 -2.12 -0.71 -14.56
N VAL A 76 -2.43 0.56 -14.31
CA VAL A 76 -3.52 0.95 -13.41
C VAL A 76 -4.85 0.96 -14.17
N PRO A 77 -5.89 0.26 -13.67
CA PRO A 77 -7.22 0.32 -14.28
C PRO A 77 -7.74 1.74 -14.38
N ARG A 78 -8.29 2.12 -15.54
CA ARG A 78 -8.86 3.47 -15.76
C ARG A 78 -9.92 3.83 -14.72
N ALA A 79 -10.68 2.87 -14.22
CA ALA A 79 -11.67 3.09 -13.17
C ALA A 79 -11.06 3.60 -11.85
N ALA A 80 -9.79 3.27 -11.57
CA ALA A 80 -9.05 3.77 -10.41
C ALA A 80 -8.36 5.11 -10.73
N SER A 81 -7.72 5.24 -11.90
CA SER A 81 -6.85 6.38 -12.21
C SER A 81 -7.52 7.60 -12.87
N CYS A 82 -8.77 7.48 -13.34
CA CYS A 82 -9.38 8.54 -14.17
C CYS A 82 -9.59 9.91 -13.50
N TRP A 83 -9.43 10.00 -12.19
CA TRP A 83 -9.56 11.24 -11.41
C TRP A 83 -8.24 11.68 -10.75
N TRP A 84 -7.15 10.95 -10.95
CA TRP A 84 -5.90 11.26 -10.30
C TRP A 84 -5.23 12.46 -10.96
N PRO A 85 -4.76 13.46 -10.18
CA PRO A 85 -3.80 14.41 -10.70
C PRO A 85 -2.54 13.62 -11.10
N VAL A 86 -2.01 13.89 -12.29
CA VAL A 86 -0.77 13.27 -12.78
C VAL A 86 0.24 14.38 -12.94
N GLU A 87 1.20 14.41 -12.03
CA GLU A 87 2.33 15.33 -12.01
C GLU A 87 3.64 14.58 -12.33
N GLU A 88 4.74 15.32 -12.51
CA GLU A 88 6.04 14.74 -12.89
C GLU A 88 6.59 13.77 -11.83
N ASN A 89 6.26 13.99 -10.57
CA ASN A 89 6.73 13.19 -9.43
C ASN A 89 5.69 12.19 -8.89
N THR A 90 4.55 12.02 -9.58
CA THR A 90 3.52 11.08 -9.14
C THR A 90 3.98 9.64 -9.32
N HIS A 91 4.05 8.91 -8.21
CA HIS A 91 4.36 7.48 -8.20
C HIS A 91 3.07 6.66 -8.10
N TYR A 92 2.99 5.54 -8.82
CA TYR A 92 1.83 4.66 -8.80
C TYR A 92 2.17 3.34 -8.12
N TYR A 93 1.31 2.94 -7.19
CA TYR A 93 1.47 1.72 -6.44
C TYR A 93 0.21 0.87 -6.47
N MET A 94 0.42 -0.44 -6.40
CA MET A 94 -0.62 -1.45 -6.23
C MET A 94 -0.38 -2.17 -4.90
N ALA A 95 -1.39 -2.21 -4.03
CA ALA A 95 -1.34 -2.98 -2.79
C ALA A 95 -2.34 -4.14 -2.83
N TYR A 96 -1.94 -5.30 -2.30
CA TYR A 96 -2.81 -6.46 -2.26
C TYR A 96 -2.46 -7.43 -1.11
N PRO A 97 -3.42 -8.25 -0.64
CA PRO A 97 -3.14 -9.34 0.28
C PRO A 97 -2.33 -10.43 -0.41
N THR A 98 -1.22 -10.86 0.20
CA THR A 98 -0.30 -11.85 -0.41
C THR A 98 -1.03 -13.15 -0.75
N GLN A 99 -1.97 -13.59 0.10
CA GLN A 99 -2.79 -14.79 -0.13
C GLN A 99 -3.98 -14.56 -1.08
N PHE A 100 -4.36 -13.31 -1.34
CA PHE A 100 -5.49 -12.96 -2.22
C PHE A 100 -5.16 -11.79 -3.17
N PRO A 101 -4.22 -11.95 -4.13
CA PRO A 101 -3.76 -10.85 -4.99
C PRO A 101 -4.85 -10.19 -5.84
N GLN A 102 -5.93 -10.92 -6.11
CA GLN A 102 -7.10 -10.45 -6.88
C GLN A 102 -7.88 -9.33 -6.17
N THR A 103 -7.63 -9.07 -4.88
CA THR A 103 -8.24 -7.97 -4.12
C THR A 103 -7.31 -6.76 -4.09
N SER A 104 -6.69 -6.41 -5.22
CA SER A 104 -5.76 -5.29 -5.28
C SER A 104 -6.48 -3.95 -5.22
N ILE A 105 -5.79 -2.97 -4.64
CA ILE A 105 -6.14 -1.55 -4.69
C ILE A 105 -4.95 -0.77 -5.24
N TYR A 106 -5.23 0.41 -5.79
CA TYR A 106 -4.21 1.24 -6.44
C TYR A 106 -4.22 2.64 -5.84
N MET A 107 -3.06 3.25 -5.75
CA MET A 107 -2.90 4.61 -5.24
C MET A 107 -1.81 5.34 -6.02
N ALA A 108 -2.10 6.60 -6.37
CA ALA A 108 -1.10 7.57 -6.78
C ALA A 108 -0.60 8.30 -5.52
N ILE A 109 0.72 8.40 -5.38
CA ILE A 109 1.37 9.09 -4.27
C ILE A 109 2.30 10.13 -4.84
N ASP A 110 2.04 11.39 -4.48
CA ASP A 110 2.95 12.50 -4.69
C ASP A 110 3.75 12.66 -3.40
N PHE A 111 4.97 12.13 -3.40
CA PHE A 111 5.84 12.36 -2.27
C PHE A 111 6.33 13.81 -2.30
N THR A 112 6.27 14.51 -1.17
CA THR A 112 6.69 15.91 -1.10
C THR A 112 8.22 15.99 -1.20
N ASP A 113 8.76 16.00 -2.40
CA ASP A 113 10.11 16.48 -2.63
C ASP A 113 10.07 18.01 -2.57
N GLY A 114 10.44 18.59 -1.42
CA GLY A 114 10.76 20.02 -1.34
C GLY A 114 9.60 20.97 -1.04
N HIS A 115 8.76 20.67 -0.04
CA HIS A 115 7.97 21.72 0.64
C HIS A 115 8.85 22.70 1.46
N GLU A 116 10.17 22.65 1.35
CA GLU A 116 11.12 23.59 1.97
C GLU A 116 10.98 25.03 1.44
N HIS A 117 10.24 25.24 0.33
CA HIS A 117 10.04 26.56 -0.29
C HIS A 117 8.59 27.04 -0.39
N CYS A 118 7.65 26.37 0.29
CA CYS A 118 6.26 26.84 0.39
C CYS A 118 5.91 27.23 1.83
N CYS A 119 6.57 28.29 2.32
CA CYS A 119 6.14 29.17 3.41
C CYS A 119 6.67 30.59 3.15
#